data_AF-A0A2V7FMR2-F1
#
_entry.id   AF-A0A2V7FMR2-F1
#
_cell.length_a   1.000
_cell.length_b   1.000
_cell.length_c   1.000
_cell.angle_alpha   90.00
_cell.angle_beta   90.00
_cell.angle_gamma   90.00
#
_symmetry.space_group_name_H-M   'P 1'
#
loop_
_entity.id
_entity.type
_entity.pdbx_description
1 polymer ?
#
loop_
_entity_poly.entity_id
_entity_poly.type
_entity_poly.pdbx_seq_one_letter_code
_entity_poly.pdbx_strand_id
1 'polypeptide(L)'
;MLLVIFAVTLVFAPRLASGQQPTKADSMRAQMEQTSAMMGPMMGQMMEAMMEGMLKVMEKPENAERLATFTRNYYDALIRKGFTKEQALQIVIASGMPRLPSGPR
;
A
#
# COMPACT_ATOMS: atom_id res chain seq x y z
N MET A 1 60.97 50.33 45.43
CA MET A 1 60.76 50.99 44.12
C MET A 1 60.06 50.02 43.19
N LEU A 2 59.10 50.55 42.45
CA LEU A 2 58.18 49.97 41.47
C LEU A 2 58.92 49.40 40.24
N LEU A 3 58.48 48.28 39.64
CA LEU A 3 58.47 48.11 38.17
C LEU A 3 57.65 46.88 37.69
N VAL A 4 56.43 47.21 37.26
CA VAL A 4 55.74 46.81 36.01
C VAL A 4 55.55 45.32 35.68
N ILE A 5 54.28 44.93 35.76
CA ILE A 5 53.58 43.80 35.13
C ILE A 5 53.47 44.05 33.62
N PHE A 6 53.71 43.04 32.76
CA PHE A 6 53.03 42.82 31.45
C PHE A 6 53.45 41.44 30.90
N ALA A 7 52.61 40.41 31.03
CA ALA A 7 51.63 39.92 30.04
C ALA A 7 52.23 39.02 28.95
N VAL A 8 52.04 37.70 29.07
CA VAL A 8 51.82 36.80 27.91
C VAL A 8 50.65 35.88 28.24
N THR A 9 49.70 35.93 27.33
CA THR A 9 48.33 35.42 27.30
C THR A 9 48.19 33.91 27.44
N LEU A 10 47.37 33.47 28.40
CA LEU A 10 46.81 32.12 28.45
C LEU A 10 45.30 32.24 28.27
N VAL A 11 44.85 32.41 27.02
CA VAL A 11 43.42 32.41 26.68
C VAL A 11 43.07 31.02 26.16
N PHE A 12 42.89 30.08 27.09
CA PHE A 12 42.07 28.90 26.84
C PHE A 12 40.61 29.35 26.87
N ALA A 13 40.10 29.80 25.72
CA ALA A 13 38.67 29.98 25.55
C ALA A 13 38.02 28.58 25.47
N PRO A 14 37.10 28.20 26.37
CA PRO A 14 36.24 27.08 26.07
C PRO A 14 35.42 27.51 24.85
N ARG A 15 35.64 26.87 23.70
CA ARG A 15 34.63 26.86 22.65
C ARG A 15 33.41 26.23 23.28
N LEU A 16 32.48 27.07 23.74
CA LEU A 16 31.10 26.66 23.95
C LEU A 16 30.68 26.03 22.63
N ALA A 17 30.57 24.71 22.64
CA ALA A 17 29.85 23.99 21.62
C ALA A 17 28.43 24.56 21.65
N SER A 18 28.14 25.47 20.74
CA SER A 18 26.78 25.92 20.45
C SER A 18 26.04 24.74 19.86
N GLY A 19 25.59 23.83 20.71
CA GLY A 19 24.56 22.87 20.36
C GLY A 19 23.32 23.70 20.04
N GLN A 20 23.03 23.90 18.76
CA GLN A 20 21.73 24.39 18.32
C GLN A 20 20.69 23.43 18.90
N GLN A 21 19.95 23.87 19.92
CA GLN A 21 18.80 23.11 20.39
C GLN A 21 17.80 23.04 19.23
N PRO A 22 17.33 21.83 18.87
CA PRO A 22 16.38 21.67 17.77
C PRO A 22 15.18 22.57 18.00
N THR A 23 14.82 23.36 16.99
CA THR A 23 13.68 24.26 17.09
C THR A 23 12.38 23.45 17.06
N LYS A 24 11.27 24.03 17.54
CA LYS A 24 9.95 23.38 17.44
C LYS A 24 9.60 23.00 15.99
N ALA A 25 10.11 23.74 15.01
CA ALA A 25 9.92 23.45 13.59
C ALA A 25 10.68 22.18 13.15
N ASP A 26 11.87 21.95 13.70
CA ASP A 26 12.67 20.75 13.41
C ASP A 26 12.02 19.50 14.03
N SER A 27 11.48 19.62 15.25
CA SER A 27 10.73 18.52 15.87
C SER A 27 9.45 18.16 15.12
N MET A 28 8.74 19.15 14.56
CA MET A 28 7.53 18.90 13.77
C MET A 28 7.87 18.22 12.42
N ARG A 29 8.95 18.61 11.75
CA ARG A 29 9.41 17.94 10.52
C ARG A 29 9.82 16.50 10.78
N ALA A 30 10.63 16.25 11.81
CA ALA A 30 11.05 14.90 12.18
C ALA A 30 9.85 14.00 12.51
N GLN A 31 8.83 14.53 13.19
CA GLN A 31 7.59 13.81 13.48
C GLN A 31 6.79 13.49 12.21
N MET A 32 6.71 14.41 11.25
CA MET A 32 6.07 14.17 9.96
C MET A 32 6.83 13.13 9.11
N GLU A 33 8.16 13.20 9.08
CA GLU A 33 9.00 12.22 8.39
C GLU A 33 8.86 10.83 8.98
N GLN A 34 8.85 10.72 10.32
CA GLN A 34 8.62 9.45 11.01
C GLN A 34 7.22 8.89 10.72
N THR A 35 6.19 9.74 10.70
CA THR A 35 4.80 9.33 10.37
C THR A 35 4.70 8.86 8.91
N SER A 36 5.34 9.58 7.99
CA SER A 36 5.41 9.22 6.58
C SER A 36 6.12 7.89 6.35
N ALA A 37 7.24 7.67 7.03
CA ALA A 37 8.01 6.42 6.96
C ALA A 37 7.20 5.20 7.47
N MET A 38 6.28 5.40 8.41
CA MET A 38 5.40 4.33 8.91
C MET A 38 4.17 4.07 8.02
N MET A 39 3.70 5.06 7.25
CA MET A 39 2.52 4.88 6.39
C MET A 39 2.75 3.93 5.22
N GLY A 40 3.93 3.94 4.61
CA GLY A 40 4.26 3.07 3.47
C GLY A 40 4.08 1.58 3.79
N PRO A 41 4.77 1.05 4.82
CA PRO A 41 4.62 -0.34 5.25
C PRO A 41 3.20 -0.70 5.68
N MET A 42 2.48 0.22 6.35
CA MET A 42 1.09 0.00 6.75
C MET A 42 0.16 -0.17 5.54
N MET A 43 0.32 0.66 4.51
CA MET A 43 -0.45 0.53 3.27
C MET A 43 -0.14 -0.78 2.54
N GLY A 44 1.13 -1.22 2.56
CA GLY A 44 1.54 -2.52 2.01
C GLY A 44 0.81 -3.68 2.67
N GLN A 45 0.84 -3.74 4.01
CA GLN A 45 0.14 -4.78 4.79
C GLN A 45 -1.38 -4.75 4.56
N MET A 46 -1.98 -3.57 4.44
CA MET A 46 -3.40 -3.44 4.14
C MET A 46 -3.74 -4.04 2.77
N MET A 47 -2.91 -3.78 1.75
CA MET A 47 -3.11 -4.33 0.41
C MET A 47 -2.95 -5.85 0.40
N GLU A 48 -1.93 -6.37 1.07
CA GLU A 48 -1.73 -7.82 1.24
C GLU A 48 -2.94 -8.48 1.90
N ALA A 49 -3.42 -7.93 3.02
CA ALA A 49 -4.60 -8.44 3.72
C ALA A 49 -5.87 -8.41 2.84
N MET A 50 -6.03 -7.38 2.00
CA MET A 50 -7.14 -7.29 1.05
C MET A 50 -7.05 -8.39 -0.01
N MET A 51 -5.85 -8.63 -0.56
CA MET A 51 -5.62 -9.70 -1.54
C MET A 51 -5.85 -11.08 -0.94
N GLU A 52 -5.30 -11.37 0.25
CA GLU A 52 -5.54 -12.62 0.96
C GLU A 52 -7.02 -12.82 1.28
N GLY A 53 -7.71 -11.76 1.72
CA GLY A 53 -9.14 -11.79 1.95
C GLY A 53 -9.93 -12.16 0.68
N MET A 54 -9.57 -11.58 -0.46
CA MET A 54 -10.19 -11.90 -1.74
C MET A 54 -9.95 -13.36 -2.15
N LEU A 55 -8.70 -13.84 -2.05
CA LEU A 55 -8.35 -15.22 -2.36
C LEU A 55 -9.13 -16.19 -1.48
N LYS A 56 -9.15 -15.95 -0.16
CA LYS A 56 -9.86 -16.78 0.81
C LYS A 56 -11.36 -16.79 0.58
N VAL A 57 -11.95 -15.70 0.10
CA VAL A 57 -13.35 -15.69 -0.35
C VAL A 57 -13.50 -16.56 -1.58
N MET A 58 -12.67 -16.38 -2.61
CA MET A 58 -12.76 -17.15 -3.87
C MET A 58 -12.52 -18.66 -3.69
N GLU A 59 -11.70 -19.06 -2.72
CA GLU A 59 -11.40 -20.46 -2.39
C GLU A 59 -12.56 -21.20 -1.72
N LYS A 60 -13.57 -20.49 -1.23
CA LYS A 60 -14.75 -21.12 -0.61
C LYS A 60 -15.46 -22.03 -1.62
N PRO A 61 -15.74 -23.30 -1.29
CA PRO A 61 -16.41 -24.24 -2.20
C PRO A 61 -17.74 -23.69 -2.75
N GLU A 62 -18.50 -22.97 -1.93
CA GLU A 62 -19.78 -22.40 -2.31
C GLU A 62 -19.64 -21.36 -3.45
N ASN A 63 -18.48 -20.69 -3.54
CA ASN A 63 -18.21 -19.74 -4.61
C ASN A 63 -17.84 -20.45 -5.91
N ALA A 64 -17.13 -21.57 -5.85
CA ALA A 64 -16.91 -22.43 -7.02
C ALA A 64 -18.24 -22.98 -7.55
N GLU A 65 -19.14 -23.43 -6.68
CA GLU A 65 -20.48 -23.92 -7.06
C GLU A 65 -21.34 -22.82 -7.72
N ARG A 66 -21.31 -21.60 -7.16
CA ARG A 66 -21.99 -20.43 -7.74
C ARG A 66 -21.43 -20.11 -9.12
N LEU A 67 -20.12 -20.13 -9.29
CA LEU A 67 -19.47 -19.87 -10.57
C LEU A 67 -19.80 -20.94 -11.63
N ALA A 68 -19.82 -22.22 -11.23
CA ALA A 68 -20.22 -23.32 -12.11
C ALA A 68 -21.69 -23.18 -12.53
N THR A 69 -22.57 -22.86 -11.58
CA THR A 69 -24.00 -22.61 -11.84
C THR A 69 -24.19 -21.44 -12.82
N PHE A 70 -23.49 -20.33 -12.60
CA PHE A 70 -23.52 -19.19 -13.51
C PHE A 70 -23.06 -19.58 -14.92
N THR A 71 -21.91 -20.25 -15.02
CA THR A 71 -21.31 -20.68 -16.30
C THR A 71 -22.26 -21.59 -17.08
N ARG A 72 -22.86 -22.58 -16.42
CA ARG A 72 -23.86 -23.47 -17.02
C ARG A 72 -25.09 -22.69 -17.51
N ASN A 73 -25.64 -21.83 -16.66
CA ASN A 73 -26.83 -21.06 -17.02
C ASN A 73 -26.58 -20.13 -18.21
N TYR A 74 -25.36 -19.57 -18.32
CA TYR A 74 -24.96 -18.76 -19.47
C TYR A 74 -24.84 -19.59 -20.75
N TYR A 75 -24.19 -20.75 -20.68
CA TYR A 75 -24.12 -21.71 -21.79
C TYR A 75 -25.52 -22.12 -22.29
N ASP A 76 -26.41 -22.53 -21.38
CA ASP A 76 -27.78 -22.95 -21.70
C ASP A 76 -28.61 -21.79 -22.28
N ALA A 77 -28.36 -20.56 -21.82
CA ALA A 77 -28.99 -19.37 -22.38
C ALA A 77 -28.55 -19.11 -23.82
N LEU A 78 -27.27 -19.31 -24.15
CA LEU A 78 -26.76 -19.18 -25.52
C LEU A 78 -27.40 -20.23 -26.44
N ILE A 79 -27.50 -21.48 -26.01
CA ILE A 79 -28.18 -22.52 -26.80
C ILE A 79 -29.64 -22.13 -27.06
N ARG A 80 -30.37 -21.68 -26.03
CA ARG A 80 -31.77 -21.22 -26.19
C ARG A 80 -31.91 -20.01 -27.12
N LYS A 81 -30.85 -19.23 -27.31
CA LYS A 81 -30.79 -18.11 -28.24
C LYS A 81 -30.44 -18.51 -29.69
N GLY A 82 -30.18 -19.79 -29.94
CA GLY A 82 -29.93 -20.34 -31.28
C GLY A 82 -28.46 -20.57 -31.62
N PHE A 83 -27.54 -20.40 -30.68
CA PHE A 83 -26.14 -20.78 -30.88
C PHE A 83 -26.00 -22.31 -30.88
N THR A 84 -25.08 -22.84 -31.69
CA THR A 84 -24.72 -24.26 -31.58
C THR A 84 -23.98 -24.53 -30.27
N LYS A 85 -23.88 -25.79 -29.87
CA LYS A 85 -23.15 -26.20 -28.66
C LYS A 85 -21.69 -25.73 -28.70
N GLU A 86 -21.06 -25.84 -29.87
CA GLU A 86 -19.66 -25.44 -30.09
C GLU A 86 -19.52 -23.92 -30.01
N GLN A 87 -20.41 -23.16 -30.65
CA GLN A 87 -20.40 -21.70 -30.58
C GLN A 87 -20.62 -21.20 -29.16
N ALA A 88 -21.59 -21.77 -28.44
CA ALA A 88 -21.86 -21.42 -27.05
C ALA A 88 -20.64 -21.71 -26.15
N LEU A 89 -19.99 -22.86 -26.34
CA LEU A 89 -18.78 -23.22 -25.59
C LEU A 89 -17.64 -22.24 -25.86
N GLN A 90 -17.40 -21.89 -27.14
CA GLN A 90 -16.37 -20.92 -27.51
C GLN A 90 -16.63 -19.54 -26.89
N ILE A 91 -17.89 -19.07 -26.88
CA ILE A 91 -18.27 -17.81 -26.23
C ILE A 91 -17.99 -17.85 -24.73
N VAL A 92 -18.36 -18.94 -24.05
CA VAL A 92 -18.14 -19.11 -22.61
C VAL A 92 -16.64 -19.08 -22.29
N ILE A 93 -15.83 -19.83 -23.05
CA ILE A 93 -14.36 -19.85 -22.89
C ILE A 93 -13.77 -18.44 -23.11
N ALA A 94 -14.18 -17.76 -24.18
CA ALA A 94 -13.68 -16.44 -24.52
C ALA A 94 -14.09 -15.35 -23.51
N SER A 95 -15.21 -15.52 -22.82
CA SER A 95 -15.71 -14.57 -21.81
C SER A 95 -14.86 -14.60 -20.53
N GLY A 96 -14.23 -15.73 -20.21
CA GLY A 96 -13.43 -15.92 -18.99
C GLY A 96 -14.26 -15.87 -17.70
N MET A 97 -13.58 -15.68 -16.56
CA MET A 97 -14.29 -15.50 -15.28
C MET A 97 -15.12 -14.21 -15.28
N PRO A 98 -16.34 -14.23 -14.71
CA PRO A 98 -17.10 -13.01 -14.45
C PRO A 98 -16.24 -12.04 -13.65
N ARG A 99 -15.92 -10.90 -14.25
CA ARG A 99 -15.15 -9.87 -13.57
C ARG A 99 -16.08 -9.17 -12.59
N LEU A 100 -15.58 -8.92 -11.38
CA LEU A 100 -16.25 -7.98 -10.48
C LEU A 100 -16.37 -6.65 -11.22
N PRO A 101 -17.53 -5.98 -11.18
CA PRO A 101 -17.63 -4.63 -11.71
C PRO A 101 -16.58 -3.78 -11.00
N SER A 102 -15.57 -3.34 -11.74
CA SER A 102 -14.68 -2.28 -11.29
C SER A 102 -15.57 -1.07 -11.05
N GLY A 103 -15.38 -0.37 -9.91
CA GLY A 103 -16.19 0.78 -9.50
C GLY A 103 -16.36 1.85 -10.60
N PRO A 104 -17.27 2.81 -10.38
CA PRO A 104 -17.65 3.77 -11.42
C PRO A 104 -16.41 4.44 -12.02
N ARG A 105 -16.36 4.43 -13.36
CA ARG A 105 -15.34 5.11 -14.17
C ARG A 105 -15.46 6.62 -14.03
#